data_AF-A0A9E1NVY4-F1
#
_entry.id   AF-A0A9E1NVY4-F1
#
_cell.length_a   1.000
_cell.length_b   1.000
_cell.length_c   1.000
_cell.angle_alpha   90.00
_cell.angle_beta   90.00
_cell.angle_gamma   90.00
#
_symmetry.space_group_name_H-M   'P 1'
#
loop_
_entity.id
_entity.type
_entity.pdbx_description
1 polymer ?
#
loop_
_entity_poly.entity_id
_entity_poly.type
_entity_poly.pdbx_seq_one_letter_code
_entity_poly.pdbx_strand_id
1 'polypeptide(L)'
;MKDVAGDIDASVVLFGSRIDDNKRGGDVDLLIDVPREIERPARLAAEISAQVSRMMAGRSIDVIILAPNLEVLPIHRHAKSTGIQL
;
A
#
# COMPACT_ATOMS: atom_id res chain seq x y z
N MET A 1 -7.85 10.87 -12.84
CA MET A 1 -7.00 9.88 -12.14
C MET A 1 -7.43 8.48 -12.57
N LYS A 2 -7.17 8.13 -13.83
CA LYS A 2 -7.38 6.78 -14.38
C LYS A 2 -6.13 6.20 -15.05
N ASP A 3 -4.98 6.88 -14.95
CA ASP A 3 -3.86 6.65 -15.88
C ASP A 3 -2.55 6.19 -15.24
N VAL A 4 -2.58 5.52 -14.09
CA VAL A 4 -1.36 4.87 -13.53
C VAL A 4 -1.58 3.40 -13.12
N ALA A 5 -2.82 2.92 -13.08
CA ALA A 5 -3.15 1.52 -12.86
C ALA A 5 -4.29 1.14 -13.82
N GLY A 6 -3.98 0.93 -15.10
CA GLY A 6 -4.98 0.46 -16.06
C GLY A 6 -5.51 -0.90 -15.63
N ASP A 7 -6.83 -1.02 -15.42
CA ASP A 7 -7.57 -2.27 -15.17
C ASP A 7 -6.82 -3.32 -14.34
N ILE A 8 -6.14 -2.89 -13.28
CA ILE A 8 -5.62 -3.81 -12.28
C ILE A 8 -6.70 -3.88 -11.22
N ASP A 9 -7.30 -5.04 -11.01
CA ASP A 9 -8.19 -5.35 -9.88
C ASP A 9 -7.40 -5.35 -8.55
N ALA A 10 -6.57 -4.33 -8.33
CA ALA A 10 -5.80 -4.16 -7.12
C ALA A 10 -6.64 -3.44 -6.07
N SER A 11 -6.73 -4.03 -4.87
CA SER A 11 -7.33 -3.35 -3.72
C SER A 11 -6.26 -2.67 -2.88
N VAL A 12 -6.60 -1.48 -2.38
CA VAL A 12 -5.73 -0.69 -1.50
C VAL A 12 -6.33 -0.64 -0.10
N VAL A 13 -5.52 -0.96 0.90
CA VAL A 13 -5.90 -0.87 2.31
C VAL A 13 -4.94 0.08 3.02
N LEU A 14 -5.49 1.11 3.65
CA LEU A 14 -4.77 1.95 4.59
C LEU A 14 -4.75 1.25 5.95
N PHE A 15 -3.58 1.04 6.53
CA PHE A 15 -3.48 0.40 7.84
C PHE A 15 -2.42 1.08 8.73
N GLY A 16 -2.13 0.48 9.88
CA GLY A 16 -1.09 0.95 10.78
C GLY A 16 -1.49 2.16 11.63
N SER A 17 -0.50 2.93 12.06
CA SER A 17 -0.67 3.93 13.13
C SER A 17 -1.58 5.11 12.76
N ARG A 18 -1.94 5.26 11.48
CA ARG A 18 -2.71 6.37 10.91
C ARG A 18 -4.19 6.11 10.67
N ILE A 19 -4.75 5.04 11.23
CA ILE A 19 -6.20 4.87 11.28
C ILE A 19 -6.86 5.95 12.18
N ASP A 20 -6.08 6.68 12.98
CA ASP A 20 -6.53 7.78 13.84
C ASP A 20 -5.90 9.12 13.43
N ASP A 21 -6.72 10.01 12.83
CA ASP A 21 -6.34 11.35 12.38
C ASP A 21 -5.79 12.26 13.51
N ASN A 22 -6.02 11.90 14.78
CA ASN A 22 -5.52 12.66 15.92
C ASN A 22 -4.03 12.39 16.24
N LYS A 23 -3.44 11.35 15.67
CA LYS A 23 -2.01 11.05 15.82
C LYS A 23 -1.19 11.89 14.83
N ARG A 24 -0.78 13.09 15.27
CA ARG A 24 0.04 14.02 14.46
C ARG A 24 1.47 13.48 14.29
N GLY A 25 1.89 13.22 13.04
CA GLY A 25 3.25 12.79 12.63
C GLY A 25 3.39 11.29 12.30
N GLY A 26 4.26 10.90 11.34
CA GLY A 26 4.59 9.49 11.01
C GLY A 26 4.73 9.10 9.52
N ASP A 27 4.84 7.80 9.23
CA ASP A 27 4.79 7.17 7.88
C ASP A 27 3.35 6.66 7.59
N VAL A 28 2.91 6.64 6.32
CA VAL A 28 1.57 6.11 5.93
C VAL A 28 1.75 4.69 5.45
N ASP A 29 1.10 3.72 6.09
CA ASP A 29 1.21 2.32 5.71
C ASP A 29 0.08 1.92 4.74
N LEU A 30 0.45 1.50 3.54
CA LEU A 30 -0.47 1.05 2.49
C LEU A 30 -0.19 -0.41 2.12
N LEU A 31 -1.23 -1.24 2.14
CA LEU A 31 -1.21 -2.57 1.56
C LEU A 31 -1.84 -2.48 0.19
N ILE A 32 -1.15 -3.01 -0.82
CA ILE A 32 -1.68 -3.15 -2.16
C ILE A 32 -1.76 -4.64 -2.46
N ASP A 33 -3.00 -5.13 -2.55
CA ASP A 33 -3.30 -6.51 -2.87
C ASP A 33 -3.60 -6.61 -4.36
N VAL A 34 -2.76 -7.35 -5.07
CA VAL A 34 -2.78 -7.48 -6.52
C VAL A 34 -3.13 -8.93 -6.88
N PRO A 35 -4.19 -9.19 -7.68
CA PRO A 35 -4.68 -10.55 -7.93
C PRO A 35 -3.85 -11.31 -8.99
N ARG A 36 -2.61 -10.88 -9.25
CA ARG A 36 -1.70 -11.46 -10.24
C ARG A 36 -0.28 -11.44 -9.72
N GLU A 37 0.54 -12.35 -10.25
CA GLU A 37 1.94 -12.44 -9.86
C GLU A 37 2.71 -11.15 -10.20
N ILE A 38 3.64 -10.79 -9.31
CA ILE A 38 4.51 -9.62 -9.45
C ILE A 38 5.96 -10.08 -9.50
N GLU A 39 6.63 -9.83 -10.63
CA GLU A 39 8.03 -10.20 -10.84
C GLU A 39 8.99 -9.38 -9.96
N ARG A 40 8.70 -8.09 -9.76
CA ARG A 40 9.59 -7.14 -9.06
C ARG A 40 8.83 -6.37 -7.97
N PRO A 41 8.42 -7.03 -6.87
CA PRO A 41 7.55 -6.45 -5.85
C PRO A 41 8.17 -5.25 -5.14
N ALA A 42 9.46 -5.31 -4.79
CA ALA A 42 10.17 -4.21 -4.15
C ALA A 42 10.25 -2.96 -5.04
N ARG A 43 10.46 -3.14 -6.35
CA ARG A 43 10.47 -2.02 -7.31
C ARG A 43 9.08 -1.38 -7.42
N LEU A 44 8.03 -2.20 -7.52
CA LEU A 44 6.66 -1.72 -7.57
C LEU A 44 6.30 -0.93 -6.29
N ALA A 45 6.62 -1.46 -5.12
CA ALA A 45 6.40 -0.79 -3.84
C ALA A 45 7.10 0.58 -3.79
N ALA A 46 8.37 0.65 -4.21
CA ALA A 46 9.14 1.89 -4.23
C ALA A 46 8.58 2.92 -5.22
N GLU A 47 8.18 2.49 -6.42
CA GLU A 47 7.57 3.35 -7.44
C GLU A 47 6.26 3.98 -6.92
N ILE A 48 5.40 3.16 -6.28
CA ILE A 48 4.14 3.63 -5.71
C ILE A 48 4.38 4.55 -4.51
N SER A 49 5.25 4.16 -3.57
CA SER A 49 5.61 4.97 -2.41
C SER A 49 6.08 6.37 -2.84
N ALA A 50 7.00 6.44 -3.82
CA ALA A 50 7.51 7.71 -4.32
C ALA A 50 6.43 8.56 -5.01
N GLN A 51 5.50 7.95 -5.77
CA GLN A 51 4.40 8.67 -6.41
C GLN A 51 3.42 9.25 -5.38
N VAL A 52 2.96 8.43 -4.43
CA VAL A 52 2.01 8.85 -3.40
C VAL A 52 2.65 9.88 -2.47
N SER A 53 3.92 9.68 -2.09
CA SER A 53 4.67 10.63 -1.27
C SER A 53 4.72 12.03 -1.90
N ARG A 54 5.01 12.11 -3.21
CA ARG A 54 5.00 13.39 -3.93
C ARG A 54 3.62 14.06 -3.93
N MET A 55 2.55 13.28 -4.08
CA MET A 55 1.18 13.80 -4.03
C MET A 55 0.80 14.27 -2.61
N MET A 56 1.40 13.69 -1.58
CA MET A 56 1.18 14.01 -0.16
C MET A 56 2.22 15.01 0.38
N ALA A 57 2.73 15.91 -0.48
CA ALA A 57 3.69 16.96 -0.13
C ALA A 57 4.97 16.44 0.55
N GLY A 58 5.49 15.29 0.11
CA GLY A 58 6.72 14.69 0.61
C GLY A 58 6.55 13.87 1.89
N ARG A 59 5.30 13.62 2.32
CA ARG A 59 5.04 12.69 3.43
C ARG A 59 5.53 11.30 3.05
N SER A 60 6.24 10.65 3.97
CA SER A 60 6.73 9.28 3.78
C SER A 60 5.57 8.27 3.82
N ILE A 61 5.63 7.31 2.90
CA ILE A 61 4.62 6.28 2.65
C ILE A 61 5.32 4.93 2.57
N ASP A 62 4.97 4.00 3.45
CA ASP A 62 5.42 2.62 3.40
C ASP A 62 4.40 1.77 2.64
N VAL A 63 4.85 1.11 1.58
CA VAL A 63 3.98 0.31 0.70
C VAL A 63 4.35 -1.15 0.80
N ILE A 64 3.35 -2.00 1.00
CA ILE A 64 3.51 -3.45 1.07
C ILE A 64 2.77 -4.16 -0.07
N ILE A 65 3.54 -5.00 -0.75
CA ILE A 65 3.24 -6.05 -1.74
C ILE A 65 2.40 -7.26 -1.29
N LEU A 66 1.10 -7.41 -1.60
CA LEU A 66 0.47 -8.74 -1.60
C LEU A 66 0.15 -9.19 -3.03
N ALA A 67 0.62 -10.38 -3.39
CA ALA A 67 0.39 -11.02 -4.68
C ALA A 67 0.50 -12.55 -4.58
N PRO A 68 -0.06 -13.34 -5.52
CA PRO A 68 -0.10 -14.81 -5.45
C PRO A 68 1.27 -15.49 -5.34
N ASN A 69 2.31 -14.91 -5.94
CA ASN A 69 3.68 -15.45 -5.93
C ASN A 69 4.52 -14.98 -4.73
N LEU A 70 3.93 -14.24 -3.77
CA LEU A 70 4.64 -13.71 -2.61
C LEU A 70 4.20 -14.43 -1.33
N GLU A 71 5.12 -14.54 -0.38
CA GLU A 71 4.83 -15.10 0.93
C GLU A 71 3.81 -14.22 1.69
N VAL A 72 2.79 -14.84 2.26
CA VAL A 72 1.81 -14.14 3.10
C VAL A 72 2.36 -13.98 4.53
N LEU A 73 2.87 -12.79 4.82
CA LEU A 73 3.41 -12.43 6.13
C LEU A 73 2.29 -11.99 7.11
N PRO A 74 2.54 -12.04 8.44
CA PRO A 74 1.60 -11.58 9.45
C PRO A 74 1.10 -10.14 9.25
N ILE A 75 1.95 -9.25 8.70
CA ILE A 75 1.59 -7.86 8.41
C ILE A 75 0.48 -7.74 7.37
N HIS A 76 0.42 -8.65 6.37
CA HIS A 76 -0.67 -8.67 5.38
C HIS A 76 -2.01 -8.99 6.05
N ARG A 77 -2.01 -9.96 6.98
CA ARG A 77 -3.22 -10.32 7.75
C ARG A 77 -3.63 -9.20 8.69
N HIS A 78 -2.67 -8.55 9.34
CA HIS A 78 -2.94 -7.40 10.20
C HIS A 78 -3.59 -6.27 9.38
N ALA A 79 -2.96 -5.86 8.29
CA ALA A 79 -3.48 -4.83 7.39
C ALA A 79 -4.91 -5.13 6.91
N LYS A 80 -5.20 -6.36 6.46
CA LYS A 80 -6.55 -6.75 6.01
C LYS A 80 -7.60 -6.77 7.12
N SER A 81 -7.21 -7.01 8.37
CA SER A 81 -8.16 -7.16 9.50
C SER A 81 -8.41 -5.86 10.25
N THR A 82 -7.43 -4.95 10.28
CA THR A 82 -7.52 -3.68 11.02
C THR A 82 -7.63 -2.47 10.11
N GLY A 83 -7.19 -2.58 8.86
CA GLY A 83 -7.13 -1.47 7.92
C GLY A 83 -8.48 -1.09 7.33
N ILE A 84 -8.47 0.08 6.69
CA ILE A 84 -9.61 0.67 5.97
C ILE A 84 -9.38 0.49 4.47
N GLN A 85 -10.34 -0.13 3.79
CA GLN A 85 -10.35 -0.22 2.33
C GLN A 85 -10.57 1.17 1.72
N LEU A 86 -9.73 1.56 0.76
CA LEU A 86 -9.84 2.82 0.02
C LEU A 86 -10.55 2.64 -1.33
#